data_AF-A0A3D5X601-F1
#
_entry.id   AF-A0A3D5X601-F1
#
_cell.length_a   1.000
_cell.length_b   1.000
_cell.length_c   1.000
_cell.angle_alpha   90.00
_cell.angle_beta   90.00
_cell.angle_gamma   90.00
#
_symmetry.space_group_name_H-M   'P 1'
#
loop_
_entity.id
_entity.type
_entity.pdbx_description
1 polymer ?
#
loop_
_entity_poly.entity_id
_entity_poly.type
_entity_poly.pdbx_seq_one_letter_code
_entity_poly.pdbx_strand_id
1 'polypeptide(L)' 'MDNTFSDSAYLNMELLRFTTAGSVDDGKSTLIGRLLFDSKAIFQDQLEEVERASVKKGDEHTNLALLTDGLRA' A
#
# COMPACT_ATOMS: atom_id res chain seq x y z
N MET A 1 14.05 14.00 21.28
CA MET A 1 14.31 12.94 20.28
C MET A 1 14.08 13.60 18.95
N ASP A 2 15.17 14.04 18.35
CA ASP A 2 15.17 15.04 17.30
C ASP A 2 14.93 14.35 15.97
N ASN A 3 13.72 14.51 15.43
CA ASN A 3 13.38 14.01 14.11
C ASN A 3 13.82 15.04 13.07
N THR A 4 15.13 15.27 12.99
CA THR A 4 15.75 16.05 11.92
C THR A 4 15.82 15.15 10.69
N PHE A 5 14.69 14.96 10.03
CA PHE A 5 14.69 14.43 8.67
C PHE A 5 15.47 15.42 7.81
N SER A 6 16.67 15.03 7.38
CA SER A 6 17.56 15.84 6.55
C SER A 6 16.85 16.18 5.23
N ASP A 7 16.51 17.45 5.00
CA ASP A 7 15.94 17.94 3.73
C ASP A 7 16.80 17.53 2.52
N SER A 8 18.13 17.49 2.70
CA SER A 8 19.07 17.05 1.66
C SER A 8 18.98 15.56 1.33
N ALA A 9 18.43 14.73 2.23
CA ALA A 9 18.21 13.31 1.95
C ALA A 9 16.99 13.11 1.03
N TYR A 10 15.93 13.90 1.20
CA TYR A 10 14.77 13.86 0.30
C TYR A 10 15.12 14.32 -1.12
N LEU A 11 15.97 15.35 -1.25
CA LEU A 11 16.46 15.84 -2.55
C LEU A 11 17.41 14.84 -3.25
N ASN A 12 18.07 13.96 -2.50
CA ASN A 12 18.96 12.91 -3.02
C ASN A 12 18.27 11.54 -3.16
N MET A 13 16.97 11.43 -2.88
CA MET A 13 16.26 10.17 -3.13
C MET A 13 16.09 9.95 -4.63
N GLU A 14 16.67 8.87 -5.12
CA GLU A 14 16.48 8.44 -6.51
C GLU A 14 15.07 7.88 -6.70
N LEU A 15 14.46 8.22 -7.84
CA LEU A 15 13.13 7.73 -8.19
C LEU A 15 13.19 6.23 -8.50
N LEU A 16 12.63 5.41 -7.62
CA LEU A 16 12.42 3.99 -7.88
C LEU A 16 11.13 3.76 -8.68
N ARG A 17 11.25 3.21 -9.88
CA ARG A 17 10.12 2.65 -10.65
C ARG A 17 10.26 1.15 -10.67
N PHE A 18 9.26 0.43 -10.18
CA PHE A 18 9.23 -1.03 -10.21
C PHE A 18 7.87 -1.52 -10.67
N THR A 19 7.84 -2.75 -11.18
CA THR A 19 6.61 -3.45 -11.57
C THR A 19 6.64 -4.85 -10.96
N THR A 20 5.48 -5.37 -10.58
CA THR A 20 5.32 -6.76 -10.13
C THR A 20 4.72 -7.59 -11.27
N ALA A 21 5.17 -8.83 -11.43
CA ALA A 21 4.67 -9.77 -12.44
C ALA A 21 4.69 -11.20 -11.87
N GLY A 22 3.74 -12.04 -12.29
CA GLY A 22 3.48 -13.36 -11.69
C GLY A 22 2.02 -13.81 -11.86
N SER A 23 1.73 -15.06 -11.54
CA SER A 23 0.40 -15.68 -11.57
C SER A 23 -0.61 -14.92 -10.72
N VAL A 24 -1.91 -15.13 -10.97
CA VAL A 24 -3.03 -14.44 -10.28
C VAL A 24 -2.88 -14.57 -8.75
N ASP A 25 -2.49 -15.74 -8.26
CA ASP A 25 -2.42 -16.05 -6.83
C ASP A 25 -1.05 -15.75 -6.17
N ASP A 26 -0.10 -15.17 -6.91
CA ASP A 26 1.24 -14.85 -6.38
C ASP A 26 1.25 -13.62 -5.45
N GLY A 27 0.09 -13.06 -5.09
CA GLY A 27 -0.02 -11.99 -4.10
C GLY A 27 0.53 -10.62 -4.55
N LYS A 28 0.63 -10.37 -5.86
CA LYS A 28 1.15 -9.11 -6.43
C LYS A 28 0.44 -7.86 -5.90
N SER A 29 -0.90 -7.87 -5.92
CA SER A 29 -1.73 -6.78 -5.39
C SER A 29 -1.51 -6.60 -3.87
N THR A 30 -1.41 -7.71 -3.13
CA THR A 30 -1.11 -7.69 -1.69
C THR A 30 0.25 -7.06 -1.39
N LEU A 31 1.28 -7.38 -2.18
CA LEU A 31 2.62 -6.81 -2.02
C LEU A 31 2.61 -5.30 -2.25
N ILE A 32 1.97 -4.83 -3.33
CA ILE A 32 1.86 -3.39 -3.61
C ILE A 32 1.06 -2.70 -2.50
N GLY A 33 -0.09 -3.26 -2.10
CA GLY A 33 -0.90 -2.73 -1.00
C GLY A 33 -0.12 -2.65 0.31
N ARG A 34 0.73 -3.64 0.60
CA ARG A 34 1.60 -3.64 1.77
C ARG A 34 2.66 -2.55 1.72
N LEU A 35 3.30 -2.35 0.56
CA LEU A 35 4.27 -1.26 0.39
C LEU A 35 3.62 0.12 0.58
N LEU A 36 2.41 0.32 0.06
CA LEU A 36 1.65 1.56 0.26
C LEU A 36 1.31 1.78 1.74
N PHE A 37 0.93 0.72 2.45
CA PHE A 37 0.65 0.77 3.88
C PHE A 37 1.88 1.10 4.72
N ASP A 38 2.98 0.36 4.51
CA ASP A 38 4.21 0.52 5.28
C ASP A 38 4.91 1.87 4.99
N SER A 39 4.78 2.40 3.77
CA SER A 39 5.26 3.74 3.41
C SER A 39 4.41 4.89 3.94
N LYS A 40 3.29 4.59 4.62
CA LYS A 40 2.31 5.59 5.10
C LYS A 40 1.78 6.47 3.95
N ALA A 41 1.69 5.90 2.74
CA ALA A 41 1.20 6.59 1.55
C ALA A 41 -0.33 6.52 1.38
N ILE A 42 -1.03 5.89 2.33
CA ILE A 42 -2.49 5.69 2.32
C ILE A 42 -3.13 6.60 3.36
N PHE A 43 -4.22 7.26 2.98
CA PHE A 43 -5.01 8.04 3.92
C PHE A 43 -5.85 7.15 4.85
N GLN A 44 -6.10 7.61 6.07
CA GLN A 44 -6.78 6.81 7.09
C GLN A 44 -8.20 6.39 6.69
N ASP A 45 -8.93 7.27 6.02
CA ASP A 45 -10.28 7.00 5.49
C ASP A 45 -10.27 5.87 4.45
N GLN A 46 -9.29 5.84 3.56
CA GLN A 46 -9.11 4.76 2.59
C GLN A 46 -8.79 3.43 3.27
N LEU A 47 -7.96 3.46 4.31
CA LEU A 47 -7.65 2.27 5.10
C LEU A 47 -8.91 1.70 5.77
N GLU A 48 -9.72 2.56 6.38
CA GLU A 48 -10.98 2.14 7.00
C GLU A 48 -11.97 1.57 5.99
N GLU A 49 -12.03 2.11 4.77
CA GLU A 49 -12.85 1.54 3.69
C GLU A 49 -12.41 0.13 3.32
N VAL A 50 -11.10 -0.09 3.22
CA VAL A 50 -10.52 -1.41 2.94
C VAL A 50 -10.80 -2.39 4.07
N GLU A 51 -10.69 -1.97 5.33
CA GLU A 51 -11.04 -2.79 6.49
C GLU A 51 -12.51 -3.21 6.45
N ARG A 52 -13.42 -2.26 6.22
CA ARG A 52 -14.86 -2.55 6.08
C ARG A 52 -15.15 -3.51 4.91
N ALA A 53 -14.49 -3.30 3.78
CA ALA A 53 -14.63 -4.17 2.61
C ALA A 53 -14.10 -5.59 2.86
N SER A 54 -12.99 -5.72 3.59
CA SER A 54 -12.39 -7.00 3.99
C SER A 54 -13.36 -7.80 4.89
N VAL A 55 -13.90 -7.14 5.92
CA VAL A 55 -14.91 -7.75 6.81
C VAL A 55 -16.15 -8.19 6.02
N LYS A 56 -16.62 -7.38 5.06
CA LYS A 56 -17.77 -7.71 4.22
C LYS A 56 -17.51 -8.94 3.32
N LYS A 57 -16.27 -9.14 2.87
CA LYS A 57 -15.86 -10.35 2.12
C LYS A 57 -15.69 -11.58 3.00
N GLY A 58 -15.61 -11.41 4.32
CA GLY A 58 -15.34 -12.48 5.27
C GLY A 58 -13.85 -12.77 5.45
N ASP A 59 -12.97 -11.83 5.10
CA ASP A 59 -11.53 -11.96 5.32
C ASP A 59 -11.20 -11.82 6.82
N GLU A 60 -10.32 -12.67 7.34
CA GLU A 60 -9.88 -12.62 8.75
C GLU A 60 -9.01 -11.40 9.08
N HIS A 61 -8.37 -10.83 8.06
CA HIS A 61 -7.44 -9.72 8.15
C HIS A 61 -7.74 -8.67 7.08
N THR A 62 -7.27 -7.45 7.30
CA THR A 62 -7.35 -6.37 6.31
C THR A 62 -6.69 -6.80 5.00
N ASN A 63 -7.50 -6.90 3.96
CA ASN A 63 -7.07 -7.34 2.65
C ASN A 63 -6.51 -6.16 1.86
N LEU A 64 -5.20 -5.94 1.99
CA LEU A 64 -4.49 -4.83 1.35
C LEU A 64 -4.49 -4.91 -0.19
N ALA A 65 -4.80 -6.06 -0.79
CA ALA A 65 -4.97 -6.13 -2.24
C ALA A 65 -6.13 -5.26 -2.74
N LEU A 66 -7.13 -4.99 -1.88
CA LEU A 66 -8.27 -4.14 -2.21
C LEU A 66 -7.88 -2.68 -2.49
N LEU A 67 -6.72 -2.22 -1.99
CA LEU A 67 -6.17 -0.90 -2.27
C LEU A 67 -5.81 -0.72 -3.76
N THR A 68 -5.36 -1.81 -4.40
CA THR A 68 -4.93 -1.78 -5.80
C THR A 68 -5.99 -2.34 -6.73
N ASP A 69 -6.80 -3.30 -6.27
CA ASP A 69 -7.85 -3.91 -7.08
C ASP A 69 -9.04 -2.95 -7.32
N GLY A 70 -9.17 -1.91 -6.49
CA GLY A 70 -10.13 -0.82 -6.63
C GLY A 70 -9.69 0.33 -7.56
N LEU A 71 -8.43 0.36 -8.03
CA LEU A 71 -7.95 1.29 -9.07
C LEU A 71 -8.49 0.88 -10.45
N ARG A 72 -9.81 0.88 -10.58
CA ARG A 72 -10.47 0.92 -11.88
C ARG A 72 -10.70 2.39 -12.20
N ALA A 73 -9.92 2.89 -13.16
CA ALA A 73 -10.25 4.10 -13.91
C ALA A 73 -11.51 3.88 -14.77
#